data_AF-B5YLX2-F1
#
_entry.id   AF-B5YLX2-F1
#
_cell.length_a   1.000
_cell.length_b   1.000
_cell.length_c   1.000
_cell.angle_alpha   90.00
_cell.angle_beta   90.00
_cell.angle_gamma   90.00
#
_symmetry.space_group_name_H-M   'P 1'
#
loop_
_entity.id
_entity.type
_entity.pdbx_description
1 polymer ?
#
loop_
_entity_poly.entity_id
_entity_poly.type
_entity_poly.pdbx_seq_one_letter_code
_entity_poly.pdbx_strand_id
1 'polypeptide(L)'
;MKSEETEGRRKQLRRIDGNVNNDDMNEKKASSEDDRKYTSDQQVSTSFTRLDDIQTKSTNLVTEARVSADQREAKRRDDEEEEDVKRHELADRVNECKESEGINLGWQRCSSATNAQDLCELLDQQKIRCEDAISKIEAISRELGSQLRQKDHEYVTALKRNRQEIEKLQNCITKEHQVLKEAFETELKLIEESFNADRKQIMETKKSELSGLVSERNKMEIASLEHQREIIDDQRREIKESESKGDHDSSSLKEKLEKEMRRLEIVLEDTRARHQFDSDKLEFEVRVLTEVSANASEVKKQKRRIMKGKEKLNREIEANHREQSKGAKENQILEDDCERIERQASGLKEKFERFKISDDEKYKAILALHNDDLQKLQIELKESQEFIFGGAIGCSKSDELSRITSDALCANEGASKVELDEIELEVNGSGDQCRDSDRNDEWTQAETLMSNYKIVLERRENLNAECNELECKNAELENELKLKLQEKINEELAYPPSKMISVHDEKK
;
A
#
# COMPACT_ATOMS: atom_id res chain seq x y z
N MET A 1 41.23 58.50 6.00
CA MET A 1 39.92 59.13 6.30
C MET A 1 38.73 58.49 5.57
N LYS A 2 38.70 58.31 4.24
CA LYS A 2 37.55 57.64 3.57
C LYS A 2 37.46 56.11 3.75
N SER A 3 38.51 55.45 4.26
CA SER A 3 38.52 54.00 4.50
C SER A 3 38.01 53.60 5.89
N GLU A 4 38.00 54.51 6.87
CA GLU A 4 37.57 54.21 8.24
C GLU A 4 36.06 54.42 8.43
N GLU A 5 35.43 55.31 7.65
CA GLU A 5 33.97 55.51 7.68
C GLU A 5 33.19 54.34 7.07
N THR A 6 33.76 53.62 6.10
CA THR A 6 33.11 52.45 5.48
C THR A 6 33.18 51.22 6.37
N GLU A 7 34.21 51.11 7.20
CA GLU A 7 34.38 50.02 8.15
C GLU A 7 33.54 50.22 9.42
N GLY A 8 33.36 51.48 9.86
CA GLY A 8 32.41 51.85 10.91
C GLY A 8 30.96 51.55 10.55
N ARG A 9 30.53 51.86 9.32
CA ARG A 9 29.16 51.55 8.84
C ARG A 9 28.88 50.06 8.68
N ARG A 10 29.87 49.26 8.25
CA ARG A 10 29.75 47.78 8.18
C ARG A 10 29.70 47.11 9.55
N LYS A 11 30.22 47.75 10.60
CA LYS A 11 30.11 47.26 11.99
C LYS A 11 28.79 47.66 12.65
N GLN A 12 28.16 48.75 12.19
CA GLN A 12 26.86 49.20 12.68
C GLN A 12 25.69 48.45 12.04
N LEU A 13 25.76 48.13 10.73
CA LEU A 13 24.76 47.27 10.08
C LEU A 13 24.78 45.83 10.61
N ARG A 14 25.95 45.28 10.96
CA ARG A 14 26.05 43.97 11.63
C ARG A 14 25.51 43.93 13.06
N ARG A 15 25.26 45.08 13.70
CA ARG A 15 24.63 45.15 15.03
C ARG A 15 23.11 45.33 14.98
N ILE A 16 22.56 45.77 13.84
CA ILE A 16 21.10 45.99 13.68
C ILE A 16 20.41 44.72 13.16
N ASP A 17 21.10 43.90 12.36
CA ASP A 17 20.58 42.58 11.94
C ASP A 17 20.79 41.46 12.98
N GLY A 18 21.40 41.76 14.12
CA GLY A 18 21.76 40.78 15.16
C GLY A 18 20.78 40.69 16.33
N ASN A 19 19.57 41.26 16.26
CA ASN A 19 18.65 41.29 17.41
C ASN A 19 17.20 40.90 17.07
N VAL A 20 17.01 39.99 16.12
CA VAL A 20 15.78 39.20 16.02
C VAL A 20 16.08 37.85 16.66
N ASN A 21 15.95 37.78 17.98
CA ASN A 21 15.82 36.53 18.71
C ASN A 21 14.53 35.84 18.22
N ASN A 22 14.65 34.96 17.23
CA ASN A 22 13.61 34.03 16.80
C ASN A 22 13.98 32.57 17.11
N ASP A 23 15.01 32.34 17.93
CA ASP A 23 15.48 30.99 18.26
C ASP A 23 14.90 30.43 19.57
N ASP A 24 13.99 31.14 20.25
CA ASP A 24 13.49 30.70 21.58
C ASP A 24 12.01 30.25 21.60
N MET A 25 11.43 29.95 20.43
CA MET A 25 10.04 29.44 20.34
C MET A 25 9.88 28.09 19.62
N ASN A 26 10.98 27.49 19.12
CA ASN A 26 10.89 26.27 18.33
C ASN A 26 11.45 25.00 19.01
N GLU A 27 11.97 25.09 20.23
CA GLU A 27 12.51 23.92 20.96
C GLU A 27 11.57 23.30 22.02
N LYS A 28 10.32 23.76 22.14
CA LYS A 28 9.35 23.24 23.14
C LYS A 28 8.05 22.67 22.61
N LYS A 29 8.02 22.20 21.35
CA LYS A 29 6.85 21.51 20.78
C LYS A 29 7.13 20.16 20.13
N ALA A 30 8.25 19.53 20.47
CA ALA A 30 8.63 18.22 19.95
C ALA A 30 8.29 17.03 20.88
N SER A 31 7.48 17.20 21.95
CA SER A 31 7.31 16.11 22.94
C SER A 31 5.88 15.85 23.45
N SER A 32 4.82 16.18 22.71
CA SER A 32 3.45 15.88 23.19
C SER A 32 2.46 15.32 22.16
N GLU A 33 2.89 14.97 20.95
CA GLU A 33 1.97 14.41 19.94
C GLU A 33 1.88 12.88 19.94
N ASP A 34 2.78 12.17 20.62
CA ASP A 34 2.95 10.71 20.49
C ASP A 34 2.13 9.87 21.48
N ASP A 35 1.39 10.50 22.40
CA ASP A 35 0.61 9.81 23.44
C ASP A 35 -0.91 9.80 23.15
N ARG A 36 -1.31 10.05 21.89
CA ARG A 36 -2.73 9.85 21.51
C ARG A 36 -2.96 8.37 21.27
N LYS A 37 -3.35 7.66 22.33
CA LYS A 37 -3.89 6.30 22.22
C LYS A 37 -5.10 6.34 21.27
N TYR A 38 -4.94 5.81 20.07
CA TYR A 38 -5.98 5.84 19.05
C TYR A 38 -7.11 4.88 19.42
N THR A 39 -8.32 5.17 18.92
CA THR A 39 -9.47 4.29 19.22
C THR A 39 -9.29 2.92 18.58
N SER A 40 -8.57 2.86 17.46
CA SER A 40 -8.16 1.63 16.78
C SER A 40 -7.25 0.74 17.63
N ASP A 41 -6.28 1.27 18.38
CA ASP A 41 -5.40 0.45 19.22
C ASP A 41 -6.18 -0.30 20.30
N GLN A 42 -7.17 0.38 20.89
CA GLN A 42 -8.06 -0.24 21.86
C GLN A 42 -9.00 -1.25 21.19
N GLN A 43 -9.51 -0.96 19.99
CA GLN A 43 -10.36 -1.87 19.23
C GLN A 43 -9.59 -3.15 18.87
N VAL A 44 -8.35 -3.05 18.40
CA VAL A 44 -7.49 -4.19 18.08
C VAL A 44 -7.29 -5.07 19.31
N SER A 45 -6.91 -4.50 20.45
CA SER A 45 -6.73 -5.27 21.68
C SER A 45 -8.01 -5.97 22.15
N THR A 46 -9.16 -5.28 22.05
CA THR A 46 -10.47 -5.85 22.41
C THR A 46 -10.87 -6.97 21.46
N SER A 47 -10.62 -6.80 20.16
CA SER A 47 -10.91 -7.79 19.12
C SER A 47 -10.08 -9.06 19.33
N PHE A 48 -8.79 -8.93 19.63
CA PHE A 48 -7.91 -10.07 19.91
C PHE A 48 -8.37 -10.87 21.13
N THR A 49 -8.70 -10.20 22.24
CA THR A 49 -9.18 -10.89 23.45
C THR A 49 -10.50 -11.64 23.20
N ARG A 50 -11.43 -11.03 22.45
CA ARG A 50 -12.68 -11.69 22.08
C ARG A 50 -12.48 -12.87 21.13
N LEU A 51 -11.56 -12.77 20.16
CA LEU A 51 -11.23 -13.87 19.26
C LEU A 51 -10.58 -15.04 19.99
N ASP A 52 -9.68 -14.77 20.94
CA ASP A 52 -9.04 -15.79 21.77
C ASP A 52 -10.06 -16.55 22.64
N ASP A 53 -11.01 -15.82 23.24
CA ASP A 53 -12.13 -16.42 23.99
C ASP A 53 -13.00 -17.33 23.11
N ILE A 54 -13.33 -16.89 21.89
CA ILE A 54 -14.14 -17.66 20.95
C ILE A 54 -13.37 -18.89 20.45
N GLN A 55 -12.09 -18.72 20.10
CA GLN A 55 -11.22 -19.82 19.68
C GLN A 55 -11.06 -20.87 20.78
N THR A 56 -10.88 -20.43 22.03
CA THR A 56 -10.79 -21.35 23.17
C THR A 56 -12.10 -22.11 23.39
N LYS A 57 -13.25 -21.42 23.31
CA LYS A 57 -14.57 -22.10 23.41
C LYS A 57 -14.78 -23.10 22.29
N SER A 58 -14.44 -22.73 21.07
CA SER A 58 -14.62 -23.55 19.87
C SER A 58 -13.74 -24.79 19.89
N THR A 59 -12.47 -24.64 20.26
CA THR A 59 -11.54 -25.78 20.44
C THR A 59 -11.98 -26.71 21.56
N ASN A 60 -12.53 -26.18 22.65
CA ASN A 60 -13.10 -26.99 23.73
C ASN A 60 -14.30 -27.82 23.27
N LEU A 61 -15.23 -27.26 22.48
CA LEU A 61 -16.39 -27.99 21.95
C LEU A 61 -15.99 -29.14 21.02
N VAL A 62 -15.03 -28.91 20.11
CA VAL A 62 -14.49 -29.97 19.24
C VAL A 62 -13.76 -31.03 20.05
N THR A 63 -13.00 -30.62 21.07
CA THR A 63 -12.28 -31.53 21.96
C THR A 63 -13.24 -32.38 22.78
N GLU A 64 -14.33 -31.81 23.30
CA GLU A 64 -15.37 -32.54 24.03
C GLU A 64 -16.05 -33.60 23.15
N ALA A 65 -16.40 -33.24 21.91
CA ALA A 65 -16.97 -34.18 20.94
C ALA A 65 -16.01 -35.35 20.65
N ARG A 66 -14.70 -35.07 20.49
CA ARG A 66 -13.67 -36.09 20.29
C ARG A 66 -13.52 -36.98 21.52
N VAL A 67 -13.38 -36.40 22.71
CA VAL A 67 -13.21 -37.14 23.97
C VAL A 67 -14.41 -38.04 24.25
N SER A 68 -15.64 -37.60 23.93
CA SER A 68 -16.83 -38.44 24.04
C SER A 68 -16.81 -39.66 23.11
N ALA A 69 -16.19 -39.54 21.93
CA ALA A 69 -15.97 -40.68 21.04
C ALA A 69 -14.90 -41.63 21.58
N ASP A 70 -13.77 -41.09 22.04
CA ASP A 70 -12.67 -41.87 22.61
C ASP A 70 -13.11 -42.65 23.87
N GLN A 71 -13.88 -42.02 24.76
CA GLN A 71 -14.42 -42.67 25.96
C GLN A 71 -15.32 -43.86 25.62
N ARG A 72 -16.08 -43.78 24.53
CA ARG A 72 -16.96 -44.85 24.09
C ARG A 72 -16.18 -46.00 23.47
N GLU A 73 -15.19 -45.69 22.65
CA GLU A 73 -14.31 -46.71 22.07
C GLU A 73 -13.49 -47.41 23.16
N ALA A 74 -13.03 -46.68 24.18
CA ALA A 74 -12.40 -47.28 25.36
C ALA A 74 -13.35 -48.29 26.03
N LYS A 75 -14.60 -47.89 26.31
CA LYS A 75 -15.60 -48.79 26.88
C LYS A 75 -15.85 -50.03 26.00
N ARG A 76 -15.92 -49.86 24.68
CA ARG A 76 -16.11 -50.99 23.74
C ARG A 76 -14.93 -51.96 23.80
N ARG A 77 -13.70 -51.48 24.01
CA ARG A 77 -12.52 -52.35 24.17
C ARG A 77 -12.58 -53.14 25.47
N ASP A 78 -12.99 -52.50 26.56
CA ASP A 78 -13.19 -53.18 27.85
C ASP A 78 -14.25 -54.29 27.72
N ASP A 79 -15.39 -53.98 27.09
CA ASP A 79 -16.47 -54.96 26.84
C ASP A 79 -15.99 -56.12 25.92
N GLU A 80 -15.10 -55.84 24.95
CA GLU A 80 -14.55 -56.87 24.04
C GLU A 80 -13.57 -57.82 24.75
N GLU A 81 -12.77 -57.30 25.68
CA GLU A 81 -11.84 -58.11 26.48
C GLU A 81 -12.59 -59.14 27.34
N GLU A 82 -13.73 -58.75 27.93
CA GLU A 82 -14.61 -59.68 28.66
C GLU A 82 -15.19 -60.77 27.75
N GLU A 83 -15.59 -60.42 26.52
CA GLU A 83 -16.11 -61.37 25.55
C GLU A 83 -15.00 -62.29 24.97
N ASP A 84 -13.76 -61.82 24.90
CA ASP A 84 -12.60 -62.63 24.52
C ASP A 84 -12.34 -63.76 25.52
N VAL A 85 -12.46 -63.48 26.82
CA VAL A 85 -12.33 -64.52 27.86
C VAL A 85 -13.37 -65.62 27.67
N LYS A 86 -14.65 -65.26 27.42
CA LYS A 86 -15.72 -66.23 27.17
C LYS A 86 -15.46 -67.09 25.93
N ARG A 87 -14.85 -66.51 24.88
CA ARG A 87 -14.46 -67.26 23.67
C ARG A 87 -13.35 -68.26 23.96
N HIS A 88 -12.36 -67.88 24.79
CA HIS A 88 -11.30 -68.79 25.22
C HIS A 88 -11.88 -69.97 26.03
N GLU A 89 -12.77 -69.70 27.00
CA GLU A 89 -13.44 -70.77 27.77
C GLU A 89 -14.23 -71.72 26.86
N LEU A 90 -14.89 -71.20 25.83
CA LEU A 90 -15.63 -72.02 24.89
C LEU A 90 -14.71 -72.87 24.00
N ALA A 91 -13.55 -72.34 23.62
CA ALA A 91 -12.52 -73.06 22.87
C ALA A 91 -11.92 -74.20 23.73
N ASP A 92 -11.67 -73.96 25.01
CA ASP A 92 -11.18 -74.98 25.95
C ASP A 92 -12.18 -76.14 26.07
N ARG A 93 -13.48 -75.83 26.20
CA ARG A 93 -14.56 -76.85 26.23
C ARG A 93 -14.63 -77.70 24.95
N VAL A 94 -14.34 -77.11 23.79
CA VAL A 94 -14.24 -77.86 22.53
C VAL A 94 -13.07 -78.83 22.59
N ASN A 95 -11.93 -78.39 23.11
CA ASN A 95 -10.74 -79.22 23.21
C ASN A 95 -10.95 -80.39 24.19
N GLU A 96 -11.55 -80.13 25.35
CA GLU A 96 -11.93 -81.17 26.33
C GLU A 96 -12.89 -82.22 25.74
N CYS A 97 -13.87 -81.82 24.93
CA CYS A 97 -14.77 -82.78 24.26
C CYS A 97 -14.07 -83.64 23.21
N LYS A 98 -13.02 -83.14 22.56
CA LYS A 98 -12.22 -83.90 21.58
C LYS A 98 -11.31 -84.92 22.25
N GLU A 99 -10.81 -84.61 23.44
CA GLU A 99 -9.90 -85.45 24.23
C GLU A 99 -10.61 -86.54 25.05
N SER A 100 -11.79 -87.01 24.62
CA SER A 100 -12.51 -88.06 25.35
C SER A 100 -11.84 -89.44 25.22
N GLU A 101 -10.82 -89.69 26.05
CA GLU A 101 -10.10 -90.96 26.18
C GLU A 101 -11.03 -92.18 26.34
N GLY A 102 -12.22 -91.96 26.94
CA GLY A 102 -13.24 -92.98 27.14
C GLY A 102 -13.80 -93.59 25.84
N ILE A 103 -13.78 -92.84 24.72
CA ILE A 103 -14.23 -93.35 23.42
C ILE A 103 -13.17 -94.30 22.85
N ASN A 104 -11.89 -93.93 22.89
CA ASN A 104 -10.81 -94.76 22.35
C ASN A 104 -10.65 -96.07 23.15
N LEU A 105 -10.70 -95.99 24.49
CA LEU A 105 -10.70 -97.16 25.37
C LEU A 105 -11.92 -98.06 25.12
N GLY A 106 -13.08 -97.48 24.82
CA GLY A 106 -14.29 -98.21 24.48
C GLY A 106 -14.14 -99.05 23.21
N TRP A 107 -13.50 -98.50 22.17
CA TRP A 107 -13.20 -99.25 20.95
C TRP A 107 -12.20 -100.39 21.19
N GLN A 108 -11.14 -100.17 21.98
CA GLN A 108 -10.20 -101.24 22.36
C GLN A 108 -10.88 -102.39 23.11
N ARG A 109 -11.85 -102.09 23.97
CA ARG A 109 -12.65 -103.10 24.67
C ARG A 109 -13.54 -103.89 23.70
N CYS A 110 -14.18 -103.23 22.74
CA CYS A 110 -14.95 -103.89 21.69
C CYS A 110 -14.08 -104.86 20.88
N SER A 111 -12.85 -104.45 20.52
CA SER A 111 -11.90 -105.29 19.78
C SER A 111 -11.41 -106.52 20.57
N SER A 112 -11.53 -106.50 21.90
CA SER A 112 -11.08 -107.58 22.79
C SER A 112 -12.20 -108.55 23.20
N ALA A 113 -13.43 -108.36 22.68
CA ALA A 113 -14.57 -109.19 23.02
C ALA A 113 -14.40 -110.64 22.50
N THR A 114 -14.71 -111.63 23.33
CA THR A 114 -14.49 -113.06 23.03
C THR A 114 -15.72 -113.78 22.49
N ASN A 115 -16.91 -113.18 22.59
CA ASN A 115 -18.15 -113.74 22.05
C ASN A 115 -19.06 -112.64 21.45
N ALA A 116 -20.02 -113.06 20.63
CA ALA A 116 -20.88 -112.16 19.86
C ALA A 116 -21.89 -111.37 20.72
N GLN A 117 -22.37 -111.94 21.82
CA GLN A 117 -23.34 -111.29 22.71
C GLN A 117 -22.69 -110.11 23.45
N ASP A 118 -21.53 -110.35 24.05
CA ASP A 118 -20.74 -109.34 24.76
C ASP A 118 -20.28 -108.24 23.80
N LEU A 119 -19.94 -108.58 22.56
CA LEU A 119 -19.60 -107.60 21.53
C LEU A 119 -20.80 -106.70 21.20
N CYS A 120 -22.01 -107.25 21.04
CA CYS A 120 -23.21 -106.46 20.79
C CYS A 120 -23.49 -105.47 21.93
N GLU A 121 -23.42 -105.92 23.19
CA GLU A 121 -23.63 -105.04 24.35
C GLU A 121 -22.56 -103.94 24.47
N LEU A 122 -21.29 -104.26 24.19
CA LEU A 122 -20.20 -103.28 24.19
C LEU A 122 -20.35 -102.26 23.05
N LEU A 123 -20.80 -102.69 21.86
CA LEU A 123 -21.08 -101.81 20.74
C LEU A 123 -22.28 -100.88 21.02
N ASP A 124 -23.33 -101.36 21.68
CA ASP A 124 -24.46 -100.52 22.09
C ASP A 124 -24.03 -99.47 23.13
N GLN A 125 -23.23 -99.86 24.12
CA GLN A 125 -22.65 -98.91 25.09
C GLN A 125 -21.74 -97.89 24.41
N GLN A 126 -20.95 -98.32 23.43
CA GLN A 126 -20.06 -97.43 22.69
C GLN A 126 -20.84 -96.47 21.79
N LYS A 127 -21.92 -96.93 21.16
CA LYS A 127 -22.85 -96.10 20.38
C LYS A 127 -23.43 -94.99 21.25
N ILE A 128 -23.91 -95.32 22.46
CA ILE A 128 -24.45 -94.31 23.40
C ILE A 128 -23.37 -93.28 23.77
N ARG A 129 -22.12 -93.70 24.03
CA ARG A 129 -21.02 -92.76 24.33
C ARG A 129 -20.70 -91.83 23.17
N CYS A 130 -20.70 -92.34 21.94
CA CYS A 130 -20.51 -91.53 20.74
C CYS A 130 -21.68 -90.56 20.52
N GLU A 131 -22.92 -91.00 20.73
CA GLU A 131 -24.12 -90.13 20.64
C GLU A 131 -24.09 -89.01 21.69
N ASP A 132 -23.64 -89.27 22.92
CA ASP A 132 -23.45 -88.24 23.97
C ASP A 132 -22.34 -87.24 23.59
N ALA A 133 -21.21 -87.71 23.08
CA ALA A 133 -20.12 -86.84 22.62
C ALA A 133 -20.54 -85.98 21.41
N ILE A 134 -21.25 -86.56 20.43
CA ILE A 134 -21.84 -85.83 19.30
C ILE A 134 -22.81 -84.77 19.82
N SER A 135 -23.71 -85.13 20.76
CA SER A 135 -24.67 -84.18 21.34
C SER A 135 -23.98 -82.99 22.02
N LYS A 136 -22.87 -83.24 22.73
CA LYS A 136 -22.02 -82.19 23.32
C LYS A 136 -21.37 -81.29 22.26
N ILE A 137 -20.78 -81.88 21.23
CA ILE A 137 -20.16 -81.15 20.11
C ILE A 137 -21.21 -80.32 19.35
N GLU A 138 -22.39 -80.88 19.08
CA GLU A 138 -23.51 -80.18 18.44
C GLU A 138 -24.06 -79.05 19.31
N ALA A 139 -24.07 -79.21 20.63
CA ALA A 139 -24.42 -78.13 21.56
C ALA A 139 -23.38 -76.99 21.51
N ILE A 140 -22.08 -77.30 21.54
CA ILE A 140 -21.02 -76.27 21.44
C ILE A 140 -21.03 -75.62 20.04
N SER A 141 -21.28 -76.38 18.98
CA SER A 141 -21.38 -75.86 17.61
C SER A 141 -22.56 -74.89 17.45
N ARG A 142 -23.68 -75.15 18.12
CA ARG A 142 -24.82 -74.22 18.17
C ARG A 142 -24.47 -72.94 18.94
N GLU A 143 -23.75 -73.07 20.05
CA GLU A 143 -23.30 -71.92 20.85
C GLU A 143 -22.32 -71.04 20.06
N LEU A 144 -21.28 -71.63 19.45
CA LEU A 144 -20.34 -70.95 18.55
C LEU A 144 -21.07 -70.27 17.38
N GLY A 145 -22.02 -70.98 16.76
CA GLY A 145 -22.84 -70.43 15.68
C GLY A 145 -23.72 -69.26 16.13
N SER A 146 -24.21 -69.26 17.37
CA SER A 146 -24.97 -68.15 17.95
C SER A 146 -24.06 -66.95 18.23
N GLN A 147 -22.90 -67.17 18.84
CA GLN A 147 -21.92 -66.13 19.13
C GLN A 147 -21.40 -65.45 17.87
N LEU A 148 -21.14 -66.21 16.80
CA LEU A 148 -20.73 -65.65 15.51
C LEU A 148 -21.80 -64.71 14.94
N ARG A 149 -23.07 -65.13 14.94
CA ARG A 149 -24.19 -64.28 14.47
C ARG A 149 -24.37 -63.05 15.33
N GLN A 150 -24.16 -63.17 16.64
CA GLN A 150 -24.21 -62.05 17.56
C GLN A 150 -23.08 -61.05 17.27
N LYS A 151 -21.85 -61.52 17.06
CA LYS A 151 -20.70 -60.68 16.70
C LYS A 151 -20.88 -60.00 15.34
N ASP A 152 -21.44 -60.68 14.35
CA ASP A 152 -21.80 -60.05 13.07
C ASP A 152 -22.80 -58.90 13.26
N HIS A 153 -23.81 -59.11 14.11
CA HIS A 153 -24.80 -58.07 14.43
C HIS A 153 -24.18 -56.89 15.20
N GLU A 154 -23.34 -57.17 16.19
CA GLU A 154 -22.61 -56.19 16.97
C GLU A 154 -21.67 -55.37 16.08
N TYR A 155 -20.92 -56.01 15.18
CA TYR A 155 -20.01 -55.35 14.24
C TYR A 155 -20.75 -54.37 13.32
N VAL A 156 -21.86 -54.81 12.69
CA VAL A 156 -22.67 -53.94 11.84
C VAL A 156 -23.26 -52.77 12.64
N THR A 157 -23.65 -53.02 13.89
CA THR A 157 -24.18 -51.96 14.77
C THR A 157 -23.09 -50.98 15.18
N ALA A 158 -21.89 -51.45 15.50
CA ALA A 158 -20.73 -50.64 15.81
C ALA A 158 -20.32 -49.78 14.61
N LEU A 159 -20.26 -50.34 13.39
CA LEU A 159 -19.98 -49.57 12.17
C LEU A 159 -21.01 -48.46 11.94
N LYS A 160 -22.31 -48.76 12.10
CA LYS A 160 -23.37 -47.74 11.98
C LYS A 160 -23.20 -46.63 13.00
N ARG A 161 -22.79 -46.99 14.22
CA ARG A 161 -22.58 -46.05 15.31
C ARG A 161 -21.33 -45.19 15.09
N ASN A 162 -20.22 -45.79 14.68
CA ASN A 162 -18.98 -45.10 14.33
C ASN A 162 -19.22 -44.09 13.21
N ARG A 163 -19.99 -44.46 12.16
CA ARG A 163 -20.41 -43.52 11.12
C ARG A 163 -21.16 -42.31 11.71
N GLN A 164 -22.14 -42.54 12.57
CA GLN A 164 -22.90 -41.46 13.22
C GLN A 164 -22.00 -40.55 14.08
N GLU A 165 -20.97 -41.10 14.70
CA GLU A 165 -20.05 -40.37 15.56
C GLU A 165 -19.07 -39.53 14.74
N ILE A 166 -18.54 -40.08 13.65
CA ILE A 166 -17.75 -39.34 12.66
C ILE A 166 -18.60 -38.22 12.05
N GLU A 167 -19.85 -38.49 11.66
CA GLU A 167 -20.76 -37.47 11.15
C GLU A 167 -21.03 -36.37 12.18
N LYS A 168 -21.20 -36.71 13.47
CA LYS A 168 -21.37 -35.72 14.55
C LYS A 168 -20.11 -34.87 14.72
N LEU A 169 -18.92 -35.49 14.74
CA LEU A 169 -17.66 -34.78 14.86
C LEU A 169 -17.42 -33.87 13.66
N GLN A 170 -17.65 -34.36 12.44
CA GLN A 170 -17.55 -33.57 11.22
C GLN A 170 -18.49 -32.36 11.28
N ASN A 171 -19.78 -32.58 11.62
CA ASN A 171 -20.74 -31.49 11.77
C ASN A 171 -20.35 -30.49 12.87
N CYS A 172 -19.76 -30.97 13.97
CA CYS A 172 -19.23 -30.10 15.02
C CYS A 172 -18.10 -29.23 14.48
N ILE A 173 -17.09 -29.84 13.85
CA ILE A 173 -15.94 -29.12 13.27
C ILE A 173 -16.41 -28.09 12.24
N THR A 174 -17.32 -28.46 11.33
CA THR A 174 -17.83 -27.54 10.31
C THR A 174 -18.58 -26.36 10.91
N LYS A 175 -19.44 -26.60 11.91
CA LYS A 175 -20.18 -25.52 12.59
C LYS A 175 -19.25 -24.59 13.36
N GLU A 176 -18.33 -25.15 14.13
CA GLU A 176 -17.35 -24.41 14.91
C GLU A 176 -16.41 -23.60 14.03
N HIS A 177 -15.96 -24.17 12.90
CA HIS A 177 -15.19 -23.44 11.90
C HIS A 177 -15.98 -22.26 11.30
N GLN A 178 -17.26 -22.45 11.00
CA GLN A 178 -18.12 -21.38 10.49
C GLN A 178 -18.29 -20.25 11.52
N VAL A 179 -18.54 -20.59 12.79
CA VAL A 179 -18.63 -19.61 13.89
C VAL A 179 -17.33 -18.82 14.03
N LEU A 180 -16.18 -19.51 13.99
CA LEU A 180 -14.88 -18.87 14.11
C LEU A 180 -14.60 -17.94 12.91
N LYS A 181 -14.94 -18.38 11.69
CA LYS A 181 -14.81 -17.56 10.47
C LYS A 181 -15.66 -16.29 10.55
N GLU A 182 -16.92 -16.41 10.94
CA GLU A 182 -17.82 -15.26 11.12
C GLU A 182 -17.32 -14.30 12.22
N ALA A 183 -16.76 -14.84 13.31
CA ALA A 183 -16.14 -14.03 14.34
C ALA A 183 -14.93 -13.25 13.81
N PHE A 184 -14.01 -13.90 13.10
CA PHE A 184 -12.86 -13.21 12.48
C PHE A 184 -13.29 -12.14 11.48
N GLU A 185 -14.26 -12.42 10.62
CA GLU A 185 -14.78 -11.45 9.64
C GLU A 185 -15.43 -10.23 10.32
N THR A 186 -16.18 -10.45 11.41
CA THR A 186 -16.82 -9.35 12.14
C THR A 186 -15.82 -8.50 12.91
N GLU A 187 -14.86 -9.12 13.61
CA GLU A 187 -13.83 -8.39 14.34
C GLU A 187 -12.89 -7.63 13.39
N LEU A 188 -12.53 -8.20 12.24
CA LEU A 188 -11.74 -7.50 11.22
C LEU A 188 -12.46 -6.25 10.70
N LYS A 189 -13.76 -6.34 10.42
CA LYS A 189 -14.58 -5.18 10.01
C LYS A 189 -14.58 -4.09 11.08
N LEU A 190 -14.74 -4.44 12.36
CA LEU A 190 -14.73 -3.47 13.46
C LEU A 190 -13.36 -2.77 13.58
N ILE A 191 -12.27 -3.52 13.41
CA ILE A 191 -10.91 -2.96 13.38
C ILE A 191 -10.77 -1.97 12.22
N GLU A 192 -11.16 -2.36 11.01
CA GLU A 192 -11.10 -1.48 9.83
C GLU A 192 -11.96 -0.21 10.00
N GLU A 193 -13.16 -0.34 10.56
CA GLU A 193 -14.04 0.78 10.86
C GLU A 193 -13.39 1.75 11.86
N SER A 194 -12.72 1.23 12.90
CA SER A 194 -12.00 2.05 13.89
C SER A 194 -10.82 2.81 13.28
N PHE A 195 -10.00 2.16 12.44
CA PHE A 195 -8.91 2.83 11.73
C PHE A 195 -9.43 3.90 10.77
N ASN A 196 -10.54 3.63 10.07
CA ASN A 196 -11.17 4.60 9.20
C ASN A 196 -11.73 5.81 9.98
N ALA A 197 -12.27 5.58 11.17
CA ALA A 197 -12.72 6.65 12.06
C ALA A 197 -11.55 7.52 12.53
N ASP A 198 -10.46 6.92 13.00
CA ASP A 198 -9.24 7.63 13.42
C ASP A 198 -8.65 8.44 12.26
N ARG A 199 -8.54 7.84 11.06
CA ARG A 199 -8.07 8.53 9.85
C ARG A 199 -8.94 9.74 9.52
N LYS A 200 -10.27 9.60 9.56
CA LYS A 200 -11.21 10.71 9.32
C LYS A 200 -11.02 11.81 10.36
N GLN A 201 -10.86 11.46 11.64
CA GLN A 201 -10.66 12.42 12.72
C GLN A 201 -9.34 13.20 12.54
N ILE A 202 -8.25 12.52 12.19
CA ILE A 202 -6.95 13.17 11.92
C ILE A 202 -7.09 14.13 10.74
N MET A 203 -7.71 13.68 9.64
CA MET A 203 -7.90 14.51 8.45
C MET A 203 -8.74 15.75 8.74
N GLU A 204 -9.83 15.62 9.50
CA GLU A 204 -10.68 16.75 9.85
C GLU A 204 -9.96 17.73 10.78
N THR A 205 -9.21 17.22 11.76
CA THR A 205 -8.41 18.05 12.68
C THR A 205 -7.37 18.86 11.90
N LYS A 206 -6.59 18.21 11.03
CA LYS A 206 -5.56 18.88 10.23
C LYS A 206 -6.14 19.84 9.19
N LYS A 207 -7.29 19.50 8.60
CA LYS A 207 -8.01 20.40 7.69
C LYS A 207 -8.52 21.65 8.41
N SER A 208 -9.07 21.50 9.61
CA SER A 208 -9.52 22.61 10.45
C SER A 208 -8.36 23.51 10.86
N GLU A 209 -7.24 22.92 11.31
CA GLU A 209 -5.99 23.64 11.63
C GLU A 209 -5.50 24.45 10.43
N LEU A 210 -5.42 23.84 9.25
CA LEU A 210 -4.97 24.51 8.01
C LEU A 210 -5.92 25.63 7.61
N SER A 211 -7.23 25.39 7.67
CA SER A 211 -8.25 26.41 7.39
C SER A 211 -8.14 27.59 8.37
N GLY A 212 -7.82 27.33 9.64
CA GLY A 212 -7.54 28.35 10.65
C GLY A 212 -6.34 29.21 10.28
N LEU A 213 -5.21 28.58 9.90
CA LEU A 213 -3.99 29.29 9.48
C LEU A 213 -4.23 30.13 8.22
N VAL A 214 -4.96 29.60 7.24
CA VAL A 214 -5.32 30.34 6.01
C VAL A 214 -6.22 31.53 6.34
N SER A 215 -7.21 31.35 7.21
CA SER A 215 -8.07 32.45 7.66
C SER A 215 -7.26 33.55 8.34
N GLU A 216 -6.31 33.18 9.21
CA GLU A 216 -5.47 34.15 9.91
C GLU A 216 -4.53 34.89 8.96
N ARG A 217 -3.91 34.17 8.01
CA ARG A 217 -3.12 34.78 6.93
C ARG A 217 -3.96 35.80 6.15
N ASN A 218 -5.16 35.43 5.73
CA ASN A 218 -6.04 36.30 4.95
C ASN A 218 -6.45 37.55 5.75
N LYS A 219 -6.73 37.42 7.06
CA LYS A 219 -7.00 38.58 7.93
C LYS A 219 -5.81 39.53 7.99
N MET A 220 -4.60 39.01 8.17
CA MET A 220 -3.39 39.83 8.20
C MET A 220 -3.12 40.51 6.86
N GLU A 221 -3.35 39.82 5.75
CA GLU A 221 -3.21 40.37 4.40
C GLU A 221 -4.23 41.49 4.15
N ILE A 222 -5.50 41.29 4.51
CA ILE A 222 -6.54 42.31 4.42
C ILE A 222 -6.17 43.54 5.26
N ALA A 223 -5.75 43.35 6.52
CA ALA A 223 -5.35 44.45 7.39
C ALA A 223 -4.16 45.25 6.82
N SER A 224 -3.18 44.57 6.22
CA SER A 224 -2.06 45.22 5.54
C SER A 224 -2.51 46.05 4.33
N LEU A 225 -3.41 45.51 3.51
CA LEU A 225 -3.98 46.21 2.36
C LEU A 225 -4.86 47.40 2.77
N GLU A 226 -5.61 47.28 3.88
CA GLU A 226 -6.40 48.38 4.45
C GLU A 226 -5.49 49.51 4.94
N HIS A 227 -4.40 49.18 5.63
CA HIS A 227 -3.42 50.18 6.06
C HIS A 227 -2.76 50.89 4.87
N GLN A 228 -2.41 50.15 3.81
CA GLN A 228 -1.89 50.74 2.58
C GLN A 228 -2.92 51.67 1.90
N ARG A 229 -4.20 51.27 1.87
CA ARG A 229 -5.29 52.11 1.35
C ARG A 229 -5.46 53.39 2.15
N GLU A 230 -5.39 53.31 3.48
CA GLU A 230 -5.49 54.49 4.35
C GLU A 230 -4.35 55.49 4.08
N ILE A 231 -3.11 55.01 3.94
CA ILE A 231 -1.96 55.85 3.56
C ILE A 231 -2.19 56.51 2.20
N ILE A 232 -2.67 55.76 1.21
CA ILE A 232 -2.97 56.29 -0.14
C ILE A 232 -4.08 57.35 -0.07
N ASP A 233 -5.12 57.13 0.73
CA ASP A 233 -6.23 58.07 0.87
C ASP A 233 -5.81 59.35 1.60
N ASP A 234 -4.94 59.25 2.59
CA ASP A 234 -4.35 60.42 3.26
C ASP A 234 -3.44 61.22 2.31
N GLN A 235 -2.59 60.55 1.52
CA GLN A 235 -1.77 61.20 0.49
C GLN A 235 -2.65 61.89 -0.58
N ARG A 236 -3.73 61.25 -1.02
CA ARG A 236 -4.70 61.85 -1.95
C ARG A 236 -5.37 63.09 -1.35
N ARG A 237 -5.68 63.06 -0.06
CA ARG A 237 -6.26 64.21 0.66
C ARG A 237 -5.26 65.38 0.71
N GLU A 238 -4.00 65.11 1.01
CA GLU A 238 -2.94 66.12 1.05
C GLU A 238 -2.67 66.74 -0.33
N ILE A 239 -2.69 65.94 -1.40
CA ILE A 239 -2.59 66.43 -2.78
C ILE A 239 -3.74 67.39 -3.07
N LYS A 240 -4.99 66.98 -2.81
CA LYS A 240 -6.18 67.82 -3.05
C LYS A 240 -6.17 69.12 -2.25
N GLU A 241 -5.69 69.07 -1.00
CA GLU A 241 -5.54 70.27 -0.18
C GLU A 241 -4.48 71.22 -0.78
N SER A 242 -3.35 70.68 -1.22
CA SER A 242 -2.28 71.44 -1.88
C SER A 242 -2.74 72.07 -3.20
N GLU A 243 -3.51 71.34 -4.01
CA GLU A 243 -4.15 71.85 -5.23
C GLU A 243 -5.09 73.03 -4.89
N SER A 244 -5.96 72.88 -3.89
CA SER A 244 -6.88 73.94 -3.48
C SER A 244 -6.18 75.20 -2.96
N LYS A 245 -5.06 75.03 -2.24
CA LYS A 245 -4.19 76.13 -1.80
C LYS A 245 -3.55 76.82 -3.00
N GLY A 246 -3.04 76.05 -3.97
CA GLY A 246 -2.50 76.57 -5.22
C GLY A 246 -3.51 77.39 -6.02
N ASP A 247 -4.75 76.89 -6.14
CA ASP A 247 -5.86 77.61 -6.81
C ASP A 247 -6.22 78.91 -6.08
N HIS A 248 -6.24 78.88 -4.75
CA HIS A 248 -6.48 80.07 -3.93
C HIS A 248 -5.37 81.11 -4.10
N ASP A 249 -4.11 80.70 -4.04
CA ASP A 249 -2.95 81.58 -4.20
C ASP A 249 -2.89 82.18 -5.61
N SER A 250 -3.17 81.38 -6.64
CA SER A 250 -3.28 81.84 -8.04
C SER A 250 -4.40 82.86 -8.20
N SER A 251 -5.58 82.60 -7.63
CA SER A 251 -6.72 83.52 -7.64
C SER A 251 -6.40 84.83 -6.89
N SER A 252 -5.75 84.74 -5.73
CA SER A 252 -5.30 85.90 -4.94
C SER A 252 -4.27 86.73 -5.69
N LEU A 253 -3.30 86.09 -6.35
CA LEU A 253 -2.31 86.76 -7.17
C LEU A 253 -2.95 87.43 -8.38
N LYS A 254 -3.89 86.74 -9.05
CA LYS A 254 -4.68 87.29 -10.15
C LYS A 254 -5.43 88.54 -9.71
N GLU A 255 -6.13 88.51 -8.57
CA GLU A 255 -6.84 89.67 -8.03
C GLU A 255 -5.88 90.84 -7.75
N LYS A 256 -4.69 90.57 -7.18
CA LYS A 256 -3.66 91.60 -6.95
C LYS A 256 -3.15 92.21 -8.25
N LEU A 257 -2.88 91.38 -9.26
CA LEU A 257 -2.43 91.84 -10.58
C LEU A 257 -3.52 92.63 -11.30
N GLU A 258 -4.78 92.21 -11.22
CA GLU A 258 -5.91 92.97 -11.74
C GLU A 258 -6.06 94.34 -11.05
N LYS A 259 -5.87 94.41 -9.73
CA LYS A 259 -5.86 95.69 -9.00
C LYS A 259 -4.71 96.59 -9.46
N GLU A 260 -3.51 96.06 -9.61
CA GLU A 260 -2.37 96.82 -10.13
C GLU A 260 -2.57 97.23 -11.60
N MET A 261 -3.16 96.38 -12.44
CA MET A 261 -3.54 96.74 -13.81
C MET A 261 -4.53 97.90 -13.82
N ARG A 262 -5.62 97.84 -13.04
CA ARG A 262 -6.58 98.95 -12.92
C ARG A 262 -5.91 100.22 -12.41
N ARG A 263 -5.01 100.11 -11.42
CA ARG A 263 -4.23 101.25 -10.91
C ARG A 263 -3.34 101.86 -11.99
N LEU A 264 -2.63 101.01 -12.75
CA LEU A 264 -1.79 101.44 -13.85
C LEU A 264 -2.60 102.05 -14.99
N GLU A 265 -3.79 101.54 -15.29
CA GLU A 265 -4.71 102.14 -16.26
C GLU A 265 -5.15 103.54 -15.83
N ILE A 266 -5.52 103.72 -14.56
CA ILE A 266 -5.86 105.05 -14.01
C ILE A 266 -4.67 106.01 -14.10
N VAL A 267 -3.48 105.57 -13.68
CA VAL A 267 -2.26 106.39 -13.78
C VAL A 267 -1.91 106.70 -15.22
N LEU A 268 -2.08 105.74 -16.13
CA LEU A 268 -1.81 105.93 -17.55
C LEU A 268 -2.76 106.95 -18.15
N GLU A 269 -4.05 106.88 -17.82
CA GLU A 269 -5.05 107.86 -18.26
C GLU A 269 -4.79 109.25 -17.66
N ASP A 270 -4.40 109.32 -16.37
CA ASP A 270 -3.94 110.57 -15.74
C ASP A 270 -2.67 111.12 -16.43
N THR A 271 -1.70 110.27 -16.75
CA THR A 271 -0.51 110.70 -17.51
C THR A 271 -0.83 111.09 -18.94
N ARG A 272 -1.81 110.45 -19.61
CA ARG A 272 -2.29 110.88 -20.93
C ARG A 272 -2.94 112.25 -20.84
N ALA A 273 -3.78 112.49 -19.84
CA ALA A 273 -4.38 113.80 -19.60
C ALA A 273 -3.30 114.86 -19.29
N ARG A 274 -2.31 114.53 -18.45
CA ARG A 274 -1.15 115.41 -18.19
C ARG A 274 -0.30 115.62 -19.44
N HIS A 275 -0.07 114.60 -20.25
CA HIS A 275 0.70 114.72 -21.49
C HIS A 275 -0.06 115.48 -22.57
N GLN A 276 -1.38 115.41 -22.61
CA GLN A 276 -2.18 116.30 -23.45
C GLN A 276 -2.00 117.74 -23.00
N PHE A 277 -2.11 118.00 -21.70
CA PHE A 277 -1.85 119.32 -21.12
C PHE A 277 -0.42 119.81 -21.38
N ASP A 278 0.57 118.94 -21.18
CA ASP A 278 1.98 119.22 -21.42
C ASP A 278 2.27 119.32 -22.92
N SER A 279 1.53 118.65 -23.81
CA SER A 279 1.61 118.80 -25.26
C SER A 279 1.04 120.15 -25.67
N ASP A 280 -0.05 120.61 -25.05
CA ASP A 280 -0.57 121.97 -25.25
C ASP A 280 0.42 123.01 -24.70
N LYS A 281 1.10 122.70 -23.57
CA LYS A 281 2.20 123.50 -23.00
C LYS A 281 3.49 123.42 -23.83
N LEU A 282 3.77 122.29 -24.48
CA LEU A 282 4.89 122.08 -25.39
C LEU A 282 4.58 122.65 -26.77
N GLU A 283 3.36 122.71 -27.26
CA GLU A 283 3.05 123.53 -28.45
C GLU A 283 3.28 125.02 -28.17
N PHE A 284 3.24 125.41 -26.90
CA PHE A 284 3.68 126.71 -26.42
C PHE A 284 5.22 126.78 -26.23
N GLU A 285 5.86 125.76 -25.64
CA GLU A 285 7.31 125.73 -25.38
C GLU A 285 8.17 125.32 -26.59
N VAL A 286 7.72 124.49 -27.54
CA VAL A 286 8.32 124.15 -28.85
C VAL A 286 8.26 125.35 -29.80
N ARG A 287 7.31 126.27 -29.57
CA ARG A 287 7.36 127.62 -30.14
C ARG A 287 8.53 128.45 -29.56
N VAL A 288 9.01 128.11 -28.38
CA VAL A 288 10.05 128.82 -27.61
C VAL A 288 11.40 128.09 -27.63
N LEU A 289 11.43 126.81 -27.96
CA LEU A 289 12.62 125.95 -27.92
C LEU A 289 12.90 125.34 -29.29
N THR A 290 12.81 126.16 -30.33
CA THR A 290 13.81 126.16 -31.41
C THR A 290 15.17 126.55 -30.83
N GLU A 291 15.79 125.68 -30.03
CA GLU A 291 17.24 125.58 -29.83
C GLU A 291 17.59 124.36 -28.95
N VAL A 292 18.65 123.66 -29.36
CA VAL A 292 18.86 122.20 -29.23
C VAL A 292 19.60 121.78 -27.94
N SER A 293 19.36 120.57 -27.42
CA SER A 293 20.36 119.46 -27.41
C SER A 293 20.13 118.32 -26.40
N ALA A 294 20.30 117.11 -26.95
CA ALA A 294 20.78 115.82 -26.43
C ALA A 294 20.68 115.45 -24.94
N ASN A 295 20.05 114.30 -24.66
CA ASN A 295 19.96 113.71 -23.31
C ASN A 295 20.73 112.39 -23.16
N ALA A 296 21.82 112.47 -22.39
CA ALA A 296 22.64 111.35 -21.91
C ALA A 296 21.99 110.54 -20.74
N SER A 297 20.68 110.69 -20.50
CA SER A 297 19.96 110.14 -19.33
C SER A 297 19.43 108.70 -19.53
N GLU A 298 19.19 108.31 -20.79
CA GLU A 298 18.58 107.02 -21.15
C GLU A 298 19.51 105.83 -20.90
N VAL A 299 20.82 106.03 -21.00
CA VAL A 299 21.85 105.00 -20.77
C VAL A 299 21.87 104.53 -19.30
N LYS A 300 21.59 105.42 -18.34
CA LYS A 300 21.55 105.07 -16.90
C LYS A 300 20.30 104.27 -16.52
N LYS A 301 19.16 104.51 -17.18
CA LYS A 301 17.93 103.74 -16.99
C LYS A 301 18.05 102.32 -17.55
N GLN A 302 18.68 102.17 -18.72
CA GLN A 302 18.95 100.85 -19.31
C GLN A 302 19.90 100.01 -18.44
N LYS A 303 20.94 100.61 -17.84
CA LYS A 303 21.88 99.91 -16.94
C LYS A 303 21.21 99.32 -15.69
N ARG A 304 20.23 100.01 -15.10
CA ARG A 304 19.46 99.49 -13.94
C ARG A 304 18.49 98.37 -14.31
N ARG A 305 17.91 98.42 -15.51
CA ARG A 305 17.00 97.38 -16.02
C ARG A 305 17.75 96.09 -16.32
N ILE A 306 18.97 96.19 -16.85
CA ILE A 306 19.89 95.06 -17.08
C ILE A 306 20.33 94.41 -15.76
N MET A 307 20.65 95.19 -14.73
CA MET A 307 21.01 94.67 -13.39
C MET A 307 19.89 93.82 -12.77
N LYS A 308 18.63 94.29 -12.81
CA LYS A 308 17.48 93.54 -12.28
C LYS A 308 17.19 92.25 -13.08
N GLY A 309 17.39 92.28 -14.40
CA GLY A 309 17.29 91.08 -15.24
C GLY A 309 18.35 90.04 -14.87
N LYS A 310 19.58 90.47 -14.60
CA LYS A 310 20.69 89.61 -14.19
C LYS A 310 20.44 88.90 -12.85
N GLU A 311 19.83 89.59 -11.88
CA GLU A 311 19.48 89.00 -10.58
C GLU A 311 18.34 87.97 -10.66
N LYS A 312 17.36 88.18 -11.55
CA LYS A 312 16.29 87.20 -11.78
C LYS A 312 16.83 85.96 -12.48
N LEU A 313 17.67 86.15 -13.50
CA LEU A 313 18.34 85.07 -14.22
C LEU A 313 19.22 84.22 -13.31
N ASN A 314 20.01 84.84 -12.42
CA ASN A 314 20.83 84.07 -11.47
C ASN A 314 19.98 83.22 -10.50
N ARG A 315 18.81 83.70 -10.06
CA ARG A 315 17.91 82.92 -9.21
C ARG A 315 17.29 81.72 -9.94
N GLU A 316 16.89 81.89 -11.20
CA GLU A 316 16.42 80.78 -12.04
C GLU A 316 17.52 79.76 -12.32
N ILE A 317 18.76 80.21 -12.55
CA ILE A 317 19.92 79.32 -12.72
C ILE A 317 20.18 78.50 -11.45
N GLU A 318 20.12 79.11 -10.26
CA GLU A 318 20.31 78.40 -8.98
C GLU A 318 19.17 77.42 -8.66
N ALA A 319 17.93 77.73 -9.05
CA ALA A 319 16.79 76.83 -8.90
C ALA A 319 16.92 75.62 -9.85
N ASN A 320 17.23 75.88 -11.13
CA ASN A 320 17.49 74.83 -12.12
C ASN A 320 18.64 73.92 -11.70
N HIS A 321 19.75 74.46 -11.19
CA HIS A 321 20.86 73.63 -10.70
C HIS A 321 20.46 72.76 -9.49
N ARG A 322 19.61 73.26 -8.59
CA ARG A 322 19.10 72.47 -7.46
C ARG A 322 18.19 71.34 -7.91
N GLU A 323 17.30 71.62 -8.85
CA GLU A 323 16.37 70.63 -9.41
C GLU A 323 17.10 69.58 -10.25
N GLN A 324 18.05 70.01 -11.08
CA GLN A 324 18.96 69.13 -11.82
C GLN A 324 19.79 68.24 -10.89
N SER A 325 20.26 68.77 -9.75
CA SER A 325 20.99 67.98 -8.74
C SER A 325 20.09 66.96 -8.03
N LYS A 326 18.81 67.27 -7.80
CA LYS A 326 17.84 66.31 -7.24
C LYS A 326 17.51 65.20 -8.25
N GLY A 327 17.18 65.56 -9.48
CA GLY A 327 16.90 64.60 -10.56
C GLY A 327 18.09 63.69 -10.85
N ALA A 328 19.32 64.20 -10.82
CA ALA A 328 20.52 63.38 -10.97
C ALA A 328 20.69 62.33 -9.86
N LYS A 329 20.32 62.65 -8.60
CA LYS A 329 20.38 61.69 -7.49
C LYS A 329 19.29 60.63 -7.59
N GLU A 330 18.08 61.02 -7.99
CA GLU A 330 16.97 60.10 -8.18
C GLU A 330 17.23 59.13 -9.33
N ASN A 331 17.74 59.64 -10.47
CA ASN A 331 18.16 58.81 -11.59
C ASN A 331 19.27 57.83 -11.19
N GLN A 332 20.26 58.25 -10.39
CA GLN A 332 21.31 57.35 -9.92
C GLN A 332 20.74 56.20 -9.07
N ILE A 333 19.77 56.48 -8.19
CA ILE A 333 19.12 55.44 -7.37
C ILE A 333 18.33 54.48 -8.25
N LEU A 334 17.59 54.99 -9.24
CA LEU A 334 16.84 54.17 -10.18
C LEU A 334 17.76 53.31 -11.05
N GLU A 335 18.90 53.84 -11.49
CA GLU A 335 19.93 53.07 -12.20
C GLU A 335 20.50 51.95 -11.32
N ASP A 336 20.88 52.24 -10.07
CA ASP A 336 21.39 51.24 -9.13
C ASP A 336 20.36 50.13 -8.85
N ASP A 337 19.08 50.49 -8.76
CA ASP A 337 17.95 49.57 -8.57
C ASP A 337 17.68 48.71 -9.82
N CYS A 338 17.71 49.31 -11.01
CA CYS A 338 17.62 48.60 -12.29
C CYS A 338 18.77 47.58 -12.42
N GLU A 339 20.01 47.98 -12.15
CA GLU A 339 21.14 47.05 -12.19
C GLU A 339 21.00 45.93 -11.15
N ARG A 340 20.45 46.21 -9.96
CA ARG A 340 20.19 45.18 -8.95
C ARG A 340 19.17 44.16 -9.44
N ILE A 341 18.05 44.63 -9.99
CA ILE A 341 16.99 43.77 -10.52
C ILE A 341 17.52 42.95 -11.69
N GLU A 342 18.31 43.53 -12.59
CA GLU A 342 18.95 42.83 -13.69
C GLU A 342 19.89 41.73 -13.20
N ARG A 343 20.71 41.99 -12.18
CA ARG A 343 21.58 40.97 -11.56
C ARG A 343 20.76 39.84 -10.93
N GLN A 344 19.67 40.16 -10.24
CA GLN A 344 18.78 39.15 -9.64
C GLN A 344 18.09 38.31 -10.71
N ALA A 345 17.57 38.94 -11.77
CA ALA A 345 16.93 38.25 -12.90
C ALA A 345 17.91 37.34 -13.64
N SER A 346 19.15 37.80 -13.86
CA SER A 346 20.21 37.00 -14.45
C SER A 346 20.56 35.78 -13.58
N GLY A 347 20.73 35.97 -12.28
CA GLY A 347 20.98 34.87 -11.34
C GLY A 347 19.82 33.87 -11.25
N LEU A 348 18.57 34.32 -11.41
CA LEU A 348 17.41 33.42 -11.45
C LEU A 348 17.37 32.61 -12.75
N LYS A 349 17.68 33.22 -13.90
CA LYS A 349 17.81 32.51 -15.18
C LYS A 349 18.90 31.44 -15.11
N GLU A 350 20.05 31.75 -14.51
CA GLU A 350 21.13 30.78 -14.35
C GLU A 350 20.72 29.61 -13.45
N LYS A 351 20.03 29.88 -12.33
CA LYS A 351 19.48 28.81 -11.47
C LYS A 351 18.45 27.95 -12.20
N PHE A 352 17.59 28.56 -13.00
CA PHE A 352 16.59 27.84 -13.79
C PHE A 352 17.23 26.88 -14.79
N GLU A 353 18.24 27.34 -15.54
CA GLU A 353 18.97 26.46 -16.47
C GLU A 353 19.71 25.33 -15.74
N ARG A 354 20.33 25.62 -14.58
CA ARG A 354 20.96 24.58 -13.76
C ARG A 354 19.96 23.54 -13.26
N PHE A 355 18.77 23.96 -12.83
CA PHE A 355 17.73 23.04 -12.39
C PHE A 355 17.21 22.20 -13.54
N LYS A 356 16.97 22.82 -14.70
CA LYS A 356 16.53 22.10 -15.89
C LYS A 356 17.52 20.99 -16.28
N ILE A 357 18.82 21.30 -16.32
CA ILE A 357 19.86 20.29 -16.60
C ILE A 357 19.85 19.19 -15.52
N SER A 358 19.81 19.57 -14.24
CA SER A 358 19.82 18.59 -13.15
C SER A 358 18.60 17.67 -13.16
N ASP A 359 17.42 18.21 -13.47
CA ASP A 359 16.18 17.45 -13.50
C ASP A 359 16.11 16.56 -14.75
N ASP A 360 16.58 17.05 -15.91
CA ASP A 360 16.73 16.24 -17.12
C ASP A 360 17.71 15.07 -16.91
N GLU A 361 18.83 15.30 -16.21
CA GLU A 361 19.80 14.27 -15.86
C GLU A 361 19.21 13.22 -14.91
N LYS A 362 18.50 13.65 -13.86
CA LYS A 362 17.82 12.73 -12.93
C LYS A 362 16.74 11.91 -13.63
N TYR A 363 15.94 12.55 -14.48
CA TYR A 363 14.90 11.88 -15.26
C TYR A 363 15.51 10.80 -16.15
N LYS A 364 16.54 11.14 -16.92
CA LYS A 364 17.27 10.18 -17.77
C LYS A 364 17.89 9.03 -16.96
N ALA A 365 18.45 9.32 -15.78
CA ALA A 365 19.02 8.29 -14.91
C ALA A 365 17.94 7.31 -14.39
N ILE A 366 16.79 7.82 -13.96
CA ILE A 366 15.66 6.98 -13.51
C ILE A 366 15.11 6.15 -14.67
N LEU A 367 14.93 6.77 -15.84
CA LEU A 367 14.43 6.08 -17.03
C LEU A 367 15.39 4.96 -17.46
N ALA A 368 16.70 5.20 -17.42
CA ALA A 368 17.70 4.17 -17.69
C ALA A 368 17.63 3.02 -16.67
N LEU A 369 17.52 3.33 -15.37
CA LEU A 369 17.39 2.31 -14.32
C LEU A 369 16.15 1.43 -14.53
N HIS A 370 14.99 2.04 -14.82
CA HIS A 370 13.75 1.30 -15.07
C HIS A 370 13.85 0.46 -16.35
N ASN A 371 14.48 0.98 -17.41
CA ASN A 371 14.71 0.22 -18.63
C ASN A 371 15.63 -1.00 -18.38
N ASP A 372 16.70 -0.84 -17.60
CA ASP A 372 17.60 -1.93 -17.24
C ASP A 372 16.86 -2.99 -16.40
N ASP A 373 16.02 -2.58 -15.45
CA ASP A 373 15.23 -3.51 -14.64
C ASP A 373 14.15 -4.23 -15.45
N LEU A 374 13.49 -3.54 -16.39
CA LEU A 374 12.57 -4.17 -17.34
C LEU A 374 13.28 -5.18 -18.24
N GLN A 375 14.49 -4.85 -18.73
CA GLN A 375 15.28 -5.78 -19.54
C GLN A 375 15.67 -7.03 -18.74
N LYS A 376 16.09 -6.89 -17.48
CA LYS A 376 16.37 -8.05 -16.61
C LYS A 376 15.13 -8.92 -16.42
N LEU A 377 13.99 -8.32 -16.07
CA LEU A 377 12.73 -9.06 -15.93
C LEU A 377 12.32 -9.75 -17.23
N GLN A 378 12.54 -9.12 -18.38
CA GLN A 378 12.26 -9.73 -19.67
C GLN A 378 13.19 -10.91 -19.99
N ILE A 379 14.47 -10.84 -19.59
CA ILE A 379 15.41 -11.95 -19.71
C ILE A 379 14.99 -13.10 -18.77
N GLU A 380 14.73 -12.83 -17.49
CA GLU A 380 14.28 -13.83 -16.52
C GLU A 380 12.97 -14.50 -16.95
N LEU A 381 12.03 -13.71 -17.50
CA LEU A 381 10.80 -14.24 -18.06
C LEU A 381 11.12 -15.20 -19.20
N LYS A 382 11.92 -14.78 -20.20
CA LYS A 382 12.33 -15.64 -21.33
C LYS A 382 13.02 -16.92 -20.87
N GLU A 383 13.97 -16.83 -19.95
CA GLU A 383 14.66 -18.00 -19.37
C GLU A 383 13.66 -18.95 -18.70
N SER A 384 12.69 -18.41 -17.95
CA SER A 384 11.63 -19.20 -17.32
C SER A 384 10.71 -19.86 -18.35
N GLN A 385 10.37 -19.18 -19.45
CA GLN A 385 9.58 -19.77 -20.53
C GLN A 385 10.37 -20.88 -21.24
N GLU A 386 11.65 -20.64 -21.55
CA GLU A 386 12.53 -21.66 -22.16
C GLU A 386 12.71 -22.87 -21.25
N PHE A 387 12.84 -22.66 -19.93
CA PHE A 387 12.96 -23.77 -18.98
C PHE A 387 11.68 -24.62 -18.93
N ILE A 388 10.51 -23.99 -18.88
CA ILE A 388 9.23 -24.67 -18.68
C ILE A 388 8.71 -25.30 -19.98
N PHE A 389 8.83 -24.58 -21.10
CA PHE A 389 8.30 -25.03 -22.39
C PHE A 389 9.37 -25.59 -23.34
N GLY A 390 10.65 -25.31 -23.12
CA GLY A 390 11.72 -25.79 -24.00
C GLY A 390 12.06 -27.26 -23.85
N GLY A 391 11.69 -27.90 -22.73
CA GLY A 391 12.08 -29.28 -22.41
C GLY A 391 11.00 -30.37 -22.58
N ALA A 392 9.71 -30.05 -22.46
CA ALA A 392 8.68 -31.08 -22.26
C ALA A 392 7.37 -30.92 -23.05
N ILE A 393 7.06 -29.73 -23.56
CA ILE A 393 5.84 -29.48 -24.34
C ILE A 393 6.28 -28.86 -25.66
N GLY A 394 6.29 -29.67 -26.71
CA GLY A 394 6.81 -29.28 -28.01
C GLY A 394 6.06 -28.11 -28.64
N CYS A 395 6.51 -26.89 -28.38
CA CYS A 395 6.29 -25.76 -29.28
C CYS A 395 7.48 -25.68 -30.23
N SER A 396 7.21 -25.93 -31.50
CA SER A 396 8.13 -25.72 -32.61
C SER A 396 8.74 -24.33 -32.53
N LYS A 397 10.07 -24.25 -32.45
CA LYS A 397 10.83 -23.02 -32.59
C LYS A 397 10.35 -22.24 -33.82
N SER A 398 9.71 -21.09 -33.63
CA SER A 398 9.70 -20.04 -34.63
C SER A 398 10.82 -19.06 -34.29
N ASP A 399 12.02 -19.38 -34.78
CA ASP A 399 13.16 -18.48 -34.84
C ASP A 399 12.83 -17.28 -35.75
N GLU A 400 12.08 -16.29 -35.27
CA GLU A 400 11.82 -15.03 -36.01
C GLU A 400 11.84 -13.76 -35.15
N LEU A 401 12.45 -13.76 -33.96
CA LEU A 401 12.55 -12.55 -33.11
C LEU A 401 13.95 -11.94 -32.99
N SER A 402 14.93 -12.39 -33.78
CA SER A 402 16.27 -11.79 -33.82
C SER A 402 16.44 -10.64 -34.83
N ARG A 403 15.37 -10.21 -35.53
CA ARG A 403 15.47 -9.21 -36.62
C ARG A 403 15.00 -7.79 -36.31
N ILE A 404 14.39 -7.51 -35.14
CA ILE A 404 13.77 -6.19 -34.92
C ILE A 404 14.60 -5.25 -34.00
N THR A 405 15.65 -5.73 -33.33
CA THR A 405 16.43 -4.89 -32.39
C THR A 405 17.78 -4.39 -32.92
N SER A 406 18.03 -4.46 -34.24
CA SER A 406 19.32 -4.02 -34.82
C SER A 406 19.26 -2.71 -35.62
N ASP A 407 18.08 -2.18 -35.98
CA ASP A 407 17.99 -1.09 -36.97
C ASP A 407 17.61 0.28 -36.38
N ALA A 408 17.54 0.44 -35.05
CA ALA A 408 17.20 1.72 -34.41
C ALA A 408 18.38 2.44 -33.73
N LEU A 409 19.63 2.03 -33.99
CA LEU A 409 20.83 2.71 -33.51
C LEU A 409 21.67 3.23 -34.67
N CYS A 410 21.09 4.09 -35.52
CA CYS A 410 21.86 5.02 -36.35
C CYS A 410 20.96 6.17 -36.82
N ALA A 411 21.46 7.39 -36.60
CA ALA A 411 20.96 8.69 -37.08
C ALA A 411 19.82 9.36 -36.29
N ASN A 412 20.18 10.26 -35.36
CA ASN A 412 19.95 11.69 -35.62
C ASN A 412 20.68 12.57 -34.59
N GLU A 413 21.80 13.15 -35.01
CA GLU A 413 22.29 14.41 -34.47
C GLU A 413 21.48 15.55 -35.09
N GLY A 414 20.78 16.32 -34.25
CA GLY A 414 20.34 17.69 -34.58
C GLY A 414 19.02 17.84 -35.34
N ALA A 415 17.91 17.97 -34.61
CA ALA A 415 16.78 18.80 -35.04
C ALA A 415 15.97 19.28 -33.83
N SER A 416 15.54 20.55 -33.91
CA SER A 416 14.80 21.30 -32.90
C SER A 416 13.45 20.70 -32.52
N LYS A 417 13.18 20.65 -31.20
CA LYS A 417 12.03 21.27 -30.51
C LYS A 417 10.71 21.30 -31.30
N VAL A 418 10.03 20.16 -31.39
CA VAL A 418 8.57 19.87 -31.41
C VAL A 418 8.48 18.33 -31.55
N GLU A 419 7.45 17.67 -30.98
CA GLU A 419 7.26 16.20 -30.89
C GLU A 419 8.09 15.49 -29.80
N LEU A 420 7.65 15.58 -28.55
CA LEU A 420 7.99 14.60 -27.50
C LEU A 420 6.76 13.79 -27.01
N ASP A 421 5.55 14.22 -27.35
CA ASP A 421 4.32 13.53 -26.91
C ASP A 421 3.97 12.32 -27.80
N GLU A 422 4.56 12.19 -29.00
CA GLU A 422 4.21 11.13 -29.96
C GLU A 422 5.07 9.85 -29.79
N ILE A 423 6.26 9.96 -29.17
CA ILE A 423 7.18 8.82 -28.99
C ILE A 423 6.87 8.02 -27.70
N GLU A 424 6.33 8.64 -26.65
CA GLU A 424 5.93 7.93 -25.42
C GLU A 424 4.70 7.03 -25.61
N LEU A 425 3.87 7.30 -26.63
CA LEU A 425 2.73 6.46 -26.99
C LEU A 425 3.11 5.23 -27.84
N GLU A 426 4.18 5.31 -28.64
CA GLU A 426 4.58 4.18 -29.49
C GLU A 426 5.38 3.11 -28.73
N VAL A 427 6.19 3.46 -27.72
CA VAL A 427 6.95 2.47 -26.94
C VAL A 427 6.03 1.63 -26.03
N ASN A 428 4.94 2.21 -25.52
CA ASN A 428 3.92 1.47 -24.76
C ASN A 428 2.83 0.83 -25.62
N GLY A 429 2.68 1.26 -26.88
CA GLY A 429 1.65 0.76 -27.82
C GLY A 429 2.11 -0.34 -28.78
N SER A 430 3.43 -0.55 -28.95
CA SER A 430 3.98 -1.50 -29.92
C SER A 430 4.26 -2.90 -29.36
N GLY A 431 3.99 -3.13 -28.08
CA GLY A 431 4.10 -4.44 -27.43
C GLY A 431 2.82 -5.26 -27.59
N ASP A 432 2.63 -5.84 -28.77
CA ASP A 432 2.09 -7.20 -28.95
C ASP A 432 0.84 -7.61 -28.14
N GLN A 433 -0.20 -6.76 -28.08
CA GLN A 433 -1.47 -7.07 -27.38
C GLN A 433 -2.21 -8.32 -27.92
N CYS A 434 -1.79 -8.87 -29.07
CA CYS A 434 -2.44 -10.03 -29.68
C CYS A 434 -1.76 -11.37 -29.32
N ARG A 435 -0.49 -11.39 -28.87
CA ARG A 435 0.26 -12.62 -28.56
C ARG A 435 0.38 -12.94 -27.08
N ASP A 436 0.12 -11.97 -26.19
CA ASP A 436 0.20 -12.19 -24.75
C ASP A 436 -1.03 -12.94 -24.19
N SER A 437 -2.19 -12.84 -24.85
CA SER A 437 -3.39 -13.62 -24.45
C SER A 437 -3.17 -15.13 -24.68
N ASP A 438 -2.71 -15.52 -25.87
CA ASP A 438 -2.46 -16.93 -26.21
C ASP A 438 -1.41 -17.56 -25.29
N ARG A 439 -0.35 -16.81 -24.95
CA ARG A 439 0.70 -17.34 -24.05
C ARG A 439 0.24 -17.44 -22.61
N ASN A 440 -0.52 -16.48 -22.08
CA ASN A 440 -1.06 -16.60 -20.73
C ASN A 440 -2.02 -17.79 -20.59
N ASP A 441 -2.75 -18.11 -21.66
CA ASP A 441 -3.60 -19.30 -21.74
C ASP A 441 -2.77 -20.60 -21.74
N GLU A 442 -1.61 -20.63 -22.41
CA GLU A 442 -0.66 -21.76 -22.35
C GLU A 442 -0.11 -22.01 -20.94
N TRP A 443 0.25 -20.94 -20.19
CA TRP A 443 0.68 -21.04 -18.79
C TRP A 443 -0.42 -21.61 -17.89
N THR A 444 -1.64 -21.08 -18.04
CA THR A 444 -2.81 -21.52 -17.25
C THR A 444 -3.15 -22.99 -17.55
N GLN A 445 -3.02 -23.40 -18.82
CA GLN A 445 -3.21 -24.78 -19.24
C GLN A 445 -2.11 -25.70 -18.66
N ALA A 446 -0.85 -25.29 -18.71
CA ALA A 446 0.26 -26.05 -18.13
C ALA A 446 0.10 -26.23 -16.61
N GLU A 447 -0.31 -25.19 -15.89
CA GLU A 447 -0.60 -25.27 -14.44
C GLU A 447 -1.73 -26.26 -14.14
N THR A 448 -2.80 -26.21 -14.93
CA THR A 448 -3.94 -27.13 -14.81
C THR A 448 -3.50 -28.57 -15.05
N LEU A 449 -2.71 -28.82 -16.10
CA LEU A 449 -2.18 -30.14 -16.43
C LEU A 449 -1.22 -30.68 -15.36
N MET A 450 -0.31 -29.84 -14.85
CA MET A 450 0.61 -30.21 -13.78
C MET A 450 -0.12 -30.51 -12.47
N SER A 451 -1.15 -29.73 -12.14
CA SER A 451 -2.00 -29.99 -10.98
C SER A 451 -2.76 -31.32 -11.10
N ASN A 452 -3.30 -31.61 -12.28
CA ASN A 452 -3.94 -32.91 -12.54
C ASN A 452 -2.95 -34.07 -12.48
N TYR A 453 -1.75 -33.90 -13.04
CA TYR A 453 -0.70 -34.91 -12.99
C TYR A 453 -0.25 -35.20 -11.55
N LYS A 454 -0.13 -34.16 -10.72
CA LYS A 454 0.15 -34.29 -9.28
C LYS A 454 -0.92 -35.15 -8.58
N ILE A 455 -2.22 -34.88 -8.84
CA ILE A 455 -3.31 -35.68 -8.28
C ILE A 455 -3.20 -37.16 -8.69
N VAL A 456 -2.84 -37.42 -9.95
CA VAL A 456 -2.62 -38.80 -10.43
C VAL A 456 -1.43 -39.46 -9.74
N LEU A 457 -0.34 -38.73 -9.51
CA LEU A 457 0.83 -39.25 -8.78
C LEU A 457 0.48 -39.58 -7.33
N GLU A 458 -0.23 -38.69 -6.62
CA GLU A 458 -0.70 -38.93 -5.26
C GLU A 458 -1.63 -40.16 -5.21
N ARG A 459 -2.52 -40.31 -6.20
CA ARG A 459 -3.38 -41.51 -6.28
C ARG A 459 -2.56 -42.77 -6.50
N ARG A 460 -1.55 -42.73 -7.36
CA ARG A 460 -0.65 -43.87 -7.63
C ARG A 460 0.17 -44.23 -6.39
N GLU A 461 0.65 -43.25 -5.63
CA GLU A 461 1.38 -43.48 -4.39
C GLU A 461 0.49 -44.21 -3.35
N ASN A 462 -0.74 -43.76 -3.18
CA ASN A 462 -1.71 -44.43 -2.30
C ASN A 462 -2.01 -45.87 -2.74
N LEU A 463 -2.22 -46.10 -4.05
CA LEU A 463 -2.45 -47.44 -4.58
C LEU A 463 -1.21 -48.35 -4.40
N ASN A 464 0.00 -47.82 -4.58
CA ASN A 464 1.22 -48.58 -4.32
C ASN A 464 1.33 -48.96 -2.83
N ALA A 465 0.97 -48.06 -1.91
CA ALA A 465 0.95 -48.37 -0.49
C ALA A 465 -0.06 -49.48 -0.16
N GLU A 466 -1.26 -49.44 -0.75
CA GLU A 466 -2.28 -50.48 -0.60
C GLU A 466 -1.82 -51.82 -1.20
N CYS A 467 -1.23 -51.82 -2.40
CA CYS A 467 -0.65 -53.02 -2.99
C CYS A 467 0.44 -53.64 -2.11
N ASN A 468 1.35 -52.82 -1.56
CA ASN A 468 2.39 -53.29 -0.65
C ASN A 468 1.79 -53.91 0.62
N GLU A 469 0.74 -53.31 1.18
CA GLU A 469 0.04 -53.85 2.35
C GLU A 469 -0.62 -55.21 2.04
N LEU A 470 -1.26 -55.33 0.88
CA LEU A 470 -1.85 -56.59 0.42
C LEU A 470 -0.78 -57.66 0.13
N GLU A 471 0.37 -57.29 -0.44
CA GLU A 471 1.50 -58.20 -0.64
C GLU A 471 2.05 -58.71 0.69
N CYS A 472 2.21 -57.83 1.70
CA CYS A 472 2.60 -58.25 3.05
C CYS A 472 1.61 -59.23 3.67
N LYS A 473 0.30 -58.93 3.60
CA LYS A 473 -0.75 -59.84 4.10
C LYS A 473 -0.78 -61.19 3.38
N ASN A 474 -0.61 -61.18 2.06
CA ASN A 474 -0.54 -62.43 1.29
C ASN A 474 0.70 -63.25 1.70
N ALA A 475 1.86 -62.61 1.89
CA ALA A 475 3.06 -63.29 2.37
C ALA A 475 2.89 -63.89 3.78
N GLU A 476 2.20 -63.18 4.68
CA GLU A 476 1.84 -63.68 6.02
C GLU A 476 0.92 -64.91 5.93
N LEU A 477 -0.15 -64.83 5.13
CA LEU A 477 -1.08 -65.94 4.91
C LEU A 477 -0.39 -67.15 4.26
N GLU A 478 0.50 -66.94 3.29
CA GLU A 478 1.29 -68.02 2.69
C GLU A 478 2.21 -68.68 3.73
N ASN A 479 2.82 -67.92 4.62
CA ASN A 479 3.66 -68.45 5.70
C ASN A 479 2.83 -69.21 6.73
N GLU A 480 1.67 -68.70 7.11
CA GLU A 480 0.74 -69.37 8.02
C GLU A 480 0.24 -70.69 7.42
N LEU A 481 -0.14 -70.68 6.13
CA LEU A 481 -0.54 -71.88 5.40
C LEU A 481 0.60 -72.91 5.35
N LYS A 482 1.84 -72.48 5.04
CA LYS A 482 3.02 -73.36 5.06
C LYS A 482 3.24 -73.99 6.43
N LEU A 483 3.11 -73.20 7.51
CA LEU A 483 3.27 -73.67 8.88
C LEU A 483 2.17 -74.67 9.24
N LYS A 484 0.92 -74.38 8.91
CA LYS A 484 -0.24 -75.28 9.08
C LYS A 484 -0.11 -76.57 8.31
N LEU A 485 0.46 -76.54 7.10
CA LEU A 485 0.73 -77.75 6.32
C LEU A 485 1.85 -78.61 6.91
N GLN A 486 2.81 -78.01 7.62
CA GLN A 486 3.93 -78.69 8.30
C GLN A 486 3.60 -79.17 9.73
N GLU A 487 2.40 -78.91 10.25
CA GLU A 487 2.00 -79.41 11.57
C GLU A 487 1.97 -80.95 11.59
N LYS A 488 2.51 -81.54 12.68
CA LYS A 488 2.70 -83.00 12.83
C LYS A 488 1.41 -83.80 12.68
N ILE A 489 0.27 -83.20 13.03
CA ILE A 489 -1.07 -83.79 12.89
C ILE A 489 -1.34 -84.20 11.43
N ASN A 490 -0.79 -83.47 10.44
CA ASN A 490 -1.00 -83.78 9.03
C ASN A 490 -0.25 -85.05 8.56
N GLU A 491 0.82 -85.44 9.25
CA GLU A 491 1.57 -86.68 8.97
C GLU A 491 0.90 -87.91 9.60
N GLU A 492 0.09 -87.69 10.64
CA GLU A 492 -0.66 -88.72 11.38
C GLU A 492 -1.99 -89.11 10.70
N LEU A 493 -2.40 -88.35 9.67
CA LEU A 493 -3.62 -88.62 8.89
C LEU A 493 -3.40 -89.74 7.85
N ALA A 494 -4.37 -90.66 7.75
CA ALA A 494 -4.37 -91.72 6.73
C ALA A 494 -4.31 -91.19 5.28
N TYR A 495 -4.76 -89.96 5.07
CA TYR A 495 -4.63 -89.21 3.81
C TYR A 495 -4.12 -87.79 4.10
N PRO A 496 -2.81 -87.54 3.99
CA PRO A 496 -2.23 -86.22 4.25
C PRO A 496 -2.76 -85.16 3.26
N PRO A 497 -3.14 -83.96 3.72
CA PRO A 497 -3.56 -82.86 2.84
C PRO A 497 -2.51 -82.51 1.78
N SER A 498 -1.22 -82.64 2.12
CA SER A 498 -0.07 -82.45 1.23
C SER A 498 -0.01 -83.43 0.05
N LYS A 499 -0.72 -84.56 0.10
CA LYS A 499 -0.87 -85.52 -1.02
C LYS A 499 -2.17 -85.32 -1.82
N MET A 500 -3.17 -84.64 -1.25
CA MET A 500 -4.44 -84.34 -1.93
C MET A 500 -4.43 -82.98 -2.64
N ILE A 501 -3.70 -82.00 -2.12
CA ILE A 501 -3.65 -80.63 -2.64
C ILE A 501 -2.20 -80.36 -3.05
N SER A 502 -1.89 -80.61 -4.33
CA SER A 502 -0.63 -80.18 -4.93
C SER A 502 -0.72 -78.68 -5.22
N VAL A 503 -0.08 -77.86 -4.38
CA VAL A 503 0.20 -76.46 -4.74
C VAL A 503 1.26 -76.50 -5.83
N HIS A 504 0.88 -76.24 -7.08
CA HIS A 504 1.85 -75.98 -8.13
C HIS A 504 2.49 -74.63 -7.84
N ASP A 505 3.75 -74.65 -7.42
CA ASP A 505 4.61 -73.47 -7.47
C ASP A 505 4.83 -73.11 -8.94
N GLU A 506 3.93 -72.31 -9.51
CA GLU A 506 4.23 -71.59 -10.74
C GLU A 506 5.32 -70.57 -10.44
N LYS A 507 6.58 -70.99 -10.62
CA LYS A 507 7.72 -70.10 -10.69
C LYS A 507 7.46 -69.05 -11.77
N LYS A 508 7.35 -67.79 -11.35
CA LYS A 508 7.62 -66.63 -12.20
C LYS A 508 9.08 -66.20 -12.05
#